data_AF-A0A1U9Z5G9-F1
#
_entry.id   AF-A0A1U9Z5G9-F1
#
_cell.length_a   1.000
_cell.length_b   1.000
_cell.length_c   1.000
_cell.angle_alpha   90.00
_cell.angle_beta   90.00
_cell.angle_gamma   90.00
#
_symmetry.space_group_name_H-M   'P 1'
#
loop_
_entity.id
_entity.type
_entity.pdbx_description
1 polymer ?
#
loop_
_entity_poly.entity_id
_entity_poly.type
_entity_poly.pdbx_seq_one_letter_code
_entity_poly.pdbx_strand_id
1 'polypeptide(L)'
;MSNRTRLVAIILAALPLTAAAEDLPPSRTSALPVPPGQIDKAVEALDGIVAGIKERSGVPGIAVAVVHDGETVYAKGFGLRGEGDAPVTAETVFQIASVSKSIAATVVAHQVSEGVVSWDSRMQDLLPWFRLSDPAITAQLTVGDLFSHRSGLPDHAGDDLEDLGFGREIILERLAQLPLAPFRTSYGYTNFGLTAAAEGVAQASGMAWSDLVSQSLLEPLGMTTASARFDDFMARDNRAVPQALQPSGSFAPLFQRDPDAQSPAGGMSASVEDMAKWMKMVLAEGGDLIDADALMPAISPQAFSGRPHVADERPGFYGYGFNTGVSSSGRVVLSHSGAFIMGTATAFTLIPSLDLGIVTLTNASPVGVPESINASFADIAQTGAIERDWFSGYNPLFMSFYEPLGHTAGMPFPAAAAPAPALETLTGTYANAYFGTVEIREAAGRLTLYAGPEDMAFPLEHWDGSTFVFDIETENAAIASRSTATFTDGEGETEMLEIELFSVDGVPGQFERM
;
A
#
# COMPACT_ATOMS: atom_id res chain seq x y z
N MET A 1 -42.12 -79.08 6.65
CA MET A 1 -42.47 -77.99 5.72
C MET A 1 -43.26 -76.95 6.49
N SER A 2 -42.95 -75.67 6.64
CA SER A 2 -41.77 -74.83 6.44
C SER A 2 -42.07 -73.57 7.25
N ASN A 3 -41.26 -73.28 8.27
CA ASN A 3 -41.26 -72.03 9.03
C ASN A 3 -40.92 -70.85 8.11
N ARG A 4 -41.64 -69.72 8.20
CA ARG A 4 -41.07 -68.41 7.89
C ARG A 4 -41.63 -67.32 8.81
N THR A 5 -41.06 -67.26 10.00
CA THR A 5 -41.00 -66.06 10.85
C THR A 5 -40.20 -65.00 10.09
N ARG A 6 -40.83 -63.88 9.73
CA ARG A 6 -40.11 -62.71 9.16
C ARG A 6 -39.57 -61.88 10.31
N LEU A 7 -38.26 -61.98 10.56
CA LEU A 7 -37.52 -60.98 11.32
C LEU A 7 -37.57 -59.66 10.55
N VAL A 8 -38.15 -58.62 11.14
CA VAL A 8 -37.93 -57.24 10.71
C VAL A 8 -36.63 -56.79 11.35
N ALA A 9 -35.55 -56.78 10.56
CA ALA A 9 -34.30 -56.13 10.95
C ALA A 9 -34.52 -54.61 10.88
N ILE A 10 -34.59 -53.97 12.04
CA ILE A 10 -34.45 -52.51 12.13
C ILE A 10 -32.97 -52.22 11.87
N ILE A 11 -32.67 -51.85 10.63
CA ILE A 11 -31.41 -51.20 10.30
C ILE A 11 -31.52 -49.80 10.93
N LEU A 12 -30.85 -49.60 12.07
CA LEU A 12 -30.47 -48.26 12.49
C LEU A 12 -29.52 -47.74 11.41
N ALA A 13 -30.07 -46.99 10.46
CA ALA A 13 -29.25 -46.17 9.59
C ALA A 13 -28.49 -45.20 10.50
N ALA A 14 -27.18 -45.37 10.60
CA ALA A 14 -26.31 -44.32 11.09
C ALA A 14 -26.52 -43.13 10.15
N LEU A 15 -27.34 -42.17 10.59
CA LEU A 15 -27.42 -40.87 9.95
C LEU A 15 -25.98 -40.32 9.89
N PRO A 16 -25.47 -39.93 8.72
CA PRO A 16 -24.20 -39.25 8.67
C PRO A 16 -24.31 -37.98 9.51
N LEU A 17 -23.24 -37.64 10.25
CA LEU A 17 -23.07 -36.32 10.86
C LEU A 17 -23.03 -35.26 9.73
N THR A 18 -24.18 -34.90 9.18
CA THR A 18 -24.32 -33.78 8.23
C THR A 18 -25.18 -32.66 8.80
N ALA A 19 -25.71 -32.82 10.01
CA ALA A 19 -26.65 -31.88 10.62
C ALA A 19 -26.00 -30.73 11.42
N ALA A 20 -24.69 -30.49 11.30
CA ALA A 20 -24.01 -29.37 11.97
C ALA A 20 -23.62 -28.22 11.03
N ALA A 21 -23.92 -28.32 9.72
CA ALA A 21 -23.66 -27.26 8.75
C ALA A 21 -24.85 -26.31 8.55
N GLU A 22 -25.97 -26.50 9.27
CA GLU A 22 -27.25 -25.80 9.00
C GLU A 22 -27.45 -24.46 9.75
N ASP A 23 -26.53 -24.00 10.60
CA ASP A 23 -26.77 -22.80 11.45
C ASP A 23 -26.12 -21.49 10.96
N LEU A 24 -25.31 -21.51 9.90
CA LEU A 24 -24.73 -20.28 9.34
C LEU A 24 -25.65 -19.65 8.27
N PRO A 25 -25.83 -18.31 8.26
CA PRO A 25 -26.60 -17.65 7.21
C PRO A 25 -25.91 -17.84 5.85
N PRO A 26 -26.66 -17.80 4.72
CA PRO A 26 -26.09 -18.02 3.38
C PRO A 26 -24.88 -17.15 3.04
N SER A 27 -24.80 -15.92 3.58
CA SER A 27 -23.67 -15.01 3.40
C SER A 27 -22.38 -15.46 4.11
N ARG A 28 -22.47 -16.42 5.05
CA ARG A 28 -21.35 -17.01 5.79
C ARG A 28 -21.09 -18.47 5.40
N THR A 29 -21.93 -19.06 4.55
CA THR A 29 -21.80 -20.44 4.10
C THR A 29 -20.84 -20.52 2.91
N SER A 30 -19.73 -21.25 3.06
CA SER A 30 -18.90 -21.67 1.92
C SER A 30 -19.34 -23.05 1.44
N ALA A 31 -19.48 -23.21 0.12
CA ALA A 31 -19.81 -24.50 -0.51
C ALA A 31 -18.62 -25.47 -0.55
N LEU A 32 -17.41 -24.99 -0.25
CA LEU A 32 -16.19 -25.78 -0.24
C LEU A 32 -15.77 -26.09 1.21
N PRO A 33 -15.93 -27.35 1.67
CA PRO A 33 -15.49 -27.74 2.99
C PRO A 33 -13.96 -27.76 3.06
N VAL A 34 -13.42 -27.38 4.21
CA VAL A 34 -12.00 -27.54 4.55
C VAL A 34 -11.90 -28.76 5.47
N PRO A 35 -11.37 -29.91 5.02
CA PRO A 35 -11.23 -31.10 5.85
C PRO A 35 -10.26 -30.87 7.01
N PRO A 36 -10.44 -31.57 8.14
CA PRO A 36 -9.47 -31.55 9.24
C PRO A 36 -8.04 -31.86 8.77
N GLY A 37 -7.07 -31.11 9.28
CA GLY A 37 -5.64 -31.24 8.92
C GLY A 37 -5.25 -30.64 7.56
N GLN A 38 -6.17 -30.02 6.81
CA GLN A 38 -5.81 -29.35 5.55
C GLN A 38 -4.97 -28.10 5.79
N ILE A 39 -5.28 -27.31 6.82
CA ILE A 39 -4.51 -26.12 7.19
C ILE A 39 -3.11 -26.52 7.68
N ASP A 40 -3.00 -27.60 8.47
CA ASP A 40 -1.69 -28.14 8.88
C ASP A 40 -0.81 -28.50 7.67
N LYS A 41 -1.39 -29.15 6.65
CA LYS A 41 -0.68 -29.42 5.38
C LYS A 41 -0.25 -28.16 4.65
N ALA A 42 -1.05 -27.10 4.69
CA ALA A 42 -0.68 -25.81 4.11
C ALA A 42 0.53 -25.20 4.85
N VAL A 43 0.54 -25.29 6.18
CA VAL A 43 1.67 -24.84 7.02
C VAL A 43 2.92 -25.67 6.74
N GLU A 44 2.80 -27.00 6.68
CA GLU A 44 3.91 -27.91 6.35
C GLU A 44 4.51 -27.64 4.96
N ALA A 45 3.72 -27.15 4.00
CA ALA A 45 4.17 -26.83 2.65
C ALA A 45 4.92 -25.49 2.54
N LEU A 46 4.82 -24.59 3.52
CA LEU A 46 5.33 -23.21 3.43
C LEU A 46 6.82 -23.14 3.14
N ASP A 47 7.64 -23.95 3.80
CA ASP A 47 9.09 -23.95 3.59
C ASP A 47 9.46 -24.17 2.11
N GLY A 48 8.75 -25.09 1.44
CA GLY A 48 8.96 -25.37 0.02
C GLY A 48 8.43 -24.27 -0.89
N ILE A 49 7.27 -23.68 -0.57
CA ILE A 49 6.68 -22.55 -1.30
C ILE A 49 7.63 -21.35 -1.26
N VAL A 50 8.05 -20.95 -0.06
CA VAL A 50 8.91 -19.78 0.15
C VAL A 50 10.27 -20.00 -0.52
N ALA A 51 10.90 -21.17 -0.35
CA ALA A 51 12.18 -21.46 -0.99
C ALA A 51 12.09 -21.41 -2.52
N GLY A 52 11.07 -22.03 -3.11
CA GLY A 52 10.88 -22.05 -4.56
C GLY A 52 10.60 -20.66 -5.15
N ILE A 53 9.76 -19.85 -4.50
CA ILE A 53 9.48 -18.49 -4.96
C ILE A 53 10.71 -17.59 -4.77
N LYS A 54 11.44 -17.72 -3.66
CA LYS A 54 12.68 -16.97 -3.42
C LYS A 54 13.75 -17.28 -4.48
N GLU A 55 13.93 -18.55 -4.83
CA GLU A 55 14.87 -18.96 -5.88
C GLU A 55 14.50 -18.37 -7.24
N ARG A 56 13.22 -18.41 -7.62
CA ARG A 56 12.73 -17.88 -8.89
C ARG A 56 12.79 -16.36 -8.99
N SER A 57 12.54 -15.66 -7.89
CA SER A 57 12.46 -14.20 -7.85
C SER A 57 13.79 -13.53 -7.58
N GLY A 58 14.74 -14.21 -6.93
CA GLY A 58 16.02 -13.64 -6.52
C GLY A 58 15.95 -12.71 -5.30
N VAL A 59 14.79 -12.57 -4.65
CA VAL A 59 14.66 -11.66 -3.50
C VAL A 59 15.59 -12.08 -2.34
N PRO A 60 16.31 -11.15 -1.69
CA PRO A 60 17.34 -11.51 -0.71
C PRO A 60 16.79 -12.10 0.58
N GLY A 61 15.75 -11.49 1.15
CA GLY A 61 15.19 -11.81 2.46
C GLY A 61 13.66 -11.83 2.47
N ILE A 62 13.10 -12.81 3.17
CA ILE A 62 11.65 -13.00 3.34
C ILE A 62 11.39 -13.42 4.80
N ALA A 63 10.37 -12.88 5.44
CA ALA A 63 9.81 -13.39 6.69
C ALA A 63 8.33 -13.72 6.50
N VAL A 64 7.87 -14.83 7.09
CA VAL A 64 6.47 -15.28 7.00
C VAL A 64 5.97 -15.67 8.39
N ALA A 65 4.74 -15.30 8.73
CA ALA A 65 4.01 -15.87 9.87
C ALA A 65 2.58 -16.29 9.48
N VAL A 66 2.08 -17.32 10.16
CA VAL A 66 0.71 -17.81 10.03
C VAL A 66 0.06 -17.88 11.40
N VAL A 67 -1.18 -17.41 11.46
CA VAL A 67 -2.05 -17.55 12.63
C VAL A 67 -3.23 -18.44 12.27
N HIS A 68 -3.58 -19.36 13.17
CA HIS A 68 -4.72 -20.26 13.02
C HIS A 68 -5.29 -20.60 14.40
N ASP A 69 -6.61 -20.54 14.56
CA ASP A 69 -7.32 -20.84 15.82
C ASP A 69 -6.75 -20.03 17.01
N GLY A 70 -6.55 -18.72 16.81
CA GLY A 70 -5.96 -17.80 17.80
C GLY A 70 -4.45 -17.99 18.07
N GLU A 71 -3.79 -18.97 17.46
CA GLU A 71 -2.39 -19.32 17.74
C GLU A 71 -1.44 -18.97 16.58
N THR A 72 -0.17 -18.69 16.91
CA THR A 72 0.86 -18.52 15.87
C THR A 72 1.41 -19.89 15.55
N VAL A 73 0.97 -20.48 14.44
CA VAL A 73 1.34 -21.85 14.04
C VAL A 73 2.60 -21.91 13.17
N TYR A 74 3.04 -20.77 12.65
CA TYR A 74 4.27 -20.63 11.88
C TYR A 74 4.84 -19.22 12.03
N ALA A 75 6.16 -19.10 12.20
CA ALA A 75 6.89 -17.83 12.12
C ALA A 75 8.35 -18.12 11.75
N LYS A 76 8.82 -17.63 10.59
CA LYS A 76 10.17 -17.96 10.10
C LYS A 76 10.72 -16.92 9.13
N GLY A 77 12.03 -16.72 9.21
CA GLY A 77 12.80 -15.93 8.25
C GLY A 77 13.59 -16.80 7.27
N PHE A 78 13.83 -16.26 6.07
CA PHE A 78 14.52 -16.87 4.95
C PHE A 78 15.48 -15.86 4.31
N GLY A 79 16.70 -16.30 4.01
CA GLY A 79 17.68 -15.46 3.34
C GLY A 79 18.29 -14.39 4.25
N LEU A 80 18.67 -13.26 3.65
CA LEU A 80 19.55 -12.26 4.27
C LEU A 80 18.85 -10.91 4.42
N ARG A 81 19.20 -10.19 5.50
CA ARG A 81 18.65 -8.86 5.80
C ARG A 81 19.15 -7.77 4.86
N GLY A 82 20.26 -8.00 4.15
CA GLY A 82 20.83 -7.10 3.14
C GLY A 82 22.27 -6.68 3.43
N GLU A 83 22.59 -6.23 4.65
CA GLU A 83 23.96 -5.92 5.06
C GLU A 83 24.72 -7.19 5.47
N GLY A 84 25.61 -7.66 4.60
CA GLY A 84 26.42 -8.85 4.84
C GLY A 84 25.58 -10.14 4.94
N ASP A 85 26.06 -11.09 5.75
CA ASP A 85 25.48 -12.44 5.84
C ASP A 85 24.47 -12.60 6.99
N ALA A 86 23.93 -11.50 7.52
CA ALA A 86 22.97 -11.55 8.62
C ALA A 86 21.64 -12.18 8.18
N PRO A 87 21.16 -13.27 8.82
CA PRO A 87 19.97 -13.98 8.37
C PRO A 87 18.69 -13.27 8.79
N VAL A 88 17.68 -13.26 7.94
CA VAL A 88 16.33 -12.85 8.34
C VAL A 88 15.78 -13.83 9.38
N THR A 89 15.16 -13.30 10.44
CA THR A 89 14.46 -14.06 11.48
C THR A 89 12.99 -13.64 11.57
N ALA A 90 12.20 -14.29 12.42
CA ALA A 90 10.80 -13.92 12.64
C ALA A 90 10.65 -12.52 13.27
N GLU A 91 11.67 -12.10 14.02
CA GLU A 91 11.79 -10.84 14.74
C GLU A 91 12.50 -9.75 13.93
N THR A 92 12.99 -10.05 12.72
CA THR A 92 13.56 -9.03 11.84
C THR A 92 12.48 -8.02 11.50
N VAL A 93 12.78 -6.73 11.71
CA VAL A 93 11.85 -5.64 11.45
C VAL A 93 11.98 -5.18 10.01
N PHE A 94 10.84 -5.04 9.33
CA PHE A 94 10.72 -4.52 7.99
C PHE A 94 9.90 -3.24 8.02
N GLN A 95 10.13 -2.31 7.09
CA GLN A 95 9.09 -1.35 6.73
C GLN A 95 7.94 -2.14 6.11
N ILE A 96 6.69 -1.83 6.45
CA ILE A 96 5.51 -2.59 5.97
C ILE A 96 4.70 -1.84 4.91
N ALA A 97 5.17 -0.67 4.49
CA ALA A 97 4.56 0.12 3.41
C ALA A 97 3.04 0.20 3.59
N SER A 98 2.25 0.01 2.53
CA SER A 98 0.79 0.16 2.59
C SER A 98 0.03 -0.83 3.48
N VAL A 99 0.65 -1.88 4.04
CA VAL A 99 0.04 -2.65 5.15
C VAL A 99 -0.22 -1.75 6.37
N SER A 100 0.52 -0.65 6.50
CA SER A 100 0.29 0.40 7.49
C SER A 100 -1.16 0.91 7.50
N LYS A 101 -1.85 0.94 6.35
CA LYS A 101 -3.26 1.41 6.26
C LYS A 101 -4.20 0.58 7.10
N SER A 102 -4.01 -0.74 7.08
CA SER A 102 -4.83 -1.67 7.87
C SER A 102 -4.53 -1.52 9.37
N ILE A 103 -3.26 -1.29 9.73
CA ILE A 103 -2.87 -0.95 11.12
C ILE A 103 -3.51 0.37 11.54
N ALA A 104 -3.40 1.42 10.73
CA ALA A 104 -3.99 2.73 10.98
C ALA A 104 -5.51 2.66 11.15
N ALA A 105 -6.18 1.87 10.32
CA ALA A 105 -7.61 1.64 10.44
C ALA A 105 -7.99 0.97 11.77
N THR A 106 -7.18 0.02 12.26
CA THR A 106 -7.41 -0.57 13.59
C THR A 106 -7.17 0.42 14.73
N VAL A 107 -6.21 1.34 14.60
CA VAL A 107 -6.03 2.45 15.57
C VAL A 107 -7.24 3.38 15.56
N VAL A 108 -7.76 3.73 14.40
CA VAL A 108 -8.98 4.56 14.29
C VAL A 108 -10.19 3.80 14.86
N ALA A 109 -10.35 2.51 14.57
CA ALA A 109 -11.43 1.69 15.15
C ALA A 109 -11.37 1.64 16.68
N HIS A 110 -10.17 1.56 17.27
CA HIS A 110 -9.99 1.70 18.72
C HIS A 110 -10.49 3.07 19.21
N GLN A 111 -10.14 4.16 18.54
CA GLN A 111 -10.62 5.51 18.91
C GLN A 111 -12.15 5.68 18.72
N VAL A 112 -12.76 4.94 17.79
CA VAL A 112 -14.22 4.85 17.66
C VAL A 112 -14.84 4.08 18.84
N SER A 113 -14.20 2.99 19.28
CA SER A 113 -14.62 2.21 20.46
C SER A 113 -14.61 3.05 21.74
N GLU A 114 -13.58 3.89 21.89
CA GLU A 114 -13.44 4.81 23.03
C GLU A 114 -14.36 6.05 22.93
N GLY A 115 -15.11 6.19 21.83
CA GLY A 115 -16.03 7.32 21.61
C GLY A 115 -15.34 8.66 21.36
N VAL A 116 -14.05 8.67 21.01
CA VAL A 116 -13.28 9.88 20.67
C VAL A 116 -13.72 10.43 19.32
N VAL A 117 -13.97 9.54 18.36
CA VAL A 117 -14.44 9.86 17.00
C VAL A 117 -15.48 8.83 16.54
N SER A 118 -16.06 9.06 15.37
CA SER A 118 -16.79 8.07 14.59
C SER A 118 -16.22 8.02 13.18
N TRP A 119 -16.45 6.94 12.43
CA TRP A 119 -16.08 6.90 11.02
C TRP A 119 -16.79 7.99 10.18
N ASP A 120 -17.94 8.48 10.63
CA ASP A 120 -18.69 9.57 10.01
C ASP A 120 -18.30 10.96 10.55
N SER A 121 -17.32 11.05 11.45
CA SER A 121 -16.81 12.34 11.94
C SER A 121 -16.30 13.17 10.77
N ARG A 122 -16.75 14.42 10.70
CA ARG A 122 -16.41 15.34 9.61
C ARG A 122 -14.98 15.81 9.77
N MET A 123 -14.23 15.80 8.68
CA MET A 123 -12.83 16.23 8.71
C MET A 123 -12.66 17.69 9.14
N GLN A 124 -13.58 18.58 8.76
CA GLN A 124 -13.56 19.98 9.22
C GLN A 124 -13.70 20.15 10.73
N ASP A 125 -14.34 19.21 11.41
CA ASP A 125 -14.51 19.27 12.87
C ASP A 125 -13.23 18.78 13.59
N LEU A 126 -12.44 17.91 12.94
CA LEU A 126 -11.21 17.31 13.48
C LEU A 126 -9.94 18.11 13.10
N LEU A 127 -9.87 18.57 11.84
CA LEU A 127 -8.80 19.38 11.27
C LEU A 127 -9.40 20.60 10.54
N PRO A 128 -9.73 21.69 11.24
CA PRO A 128 -10.44 22.83 10.65
C PRO A 128 -9.72 23.54 9.49
N TRP A 129 -8.40 23.40 9.40
CA TRP A 129 -7.59 23.96 8.31
C TRP A 129 -7.57 23.06 7.06
N PHE A 130 -7.87 21.77 7.20
CA PHE A 130 -7.87 20.81 6.10
C PHE A 130 -9.09 21.02 5.21
N ARG A 131 -8.86 21.13 3.90
CA ARG A 131 -9.91 21.31 2.89
C ARG A 131 -9.55 20.69 1.56
N LEU A 132 -10.56 20.39 0.75
CA LEU A 132 -10.41 20.03 -0.65
C LEU A 132 -10.83 21.22 -1.54
N SER A 133 -10.63 21.12 -2.85
CA SER A 133 -10.92 22.20 -3.79
C SER A 133 -12.41 22.59 -3.87
N ASP A 134 -13.32 21.66 -3.57
CA ASP A 134 -14.76 21.93 -3.48
C ASP A 134 -15.21 22.13 -2.01
N PRO A 135 -15.73 23.32 -1.64
CA PRO A 135 -16.24 23.58 -0.29
C PRO A 135 -17.42 22.70 0.13
N ALA A 136 -18.30 22.30 -0.80
CA ALA A 136 -19.45 21.46 -0.52
C ALA A 136 -19.05 20.01 -0.23
N ILE A 137 -18.01 19.49 -0.92
CA ILE A 137 -17.40 18.19 -0.59
C ILE A 137 -16.67 18.30 0.74
N THR A 138 -15.87 19.36 0.94
CA THR A 138 -15.13 19.57 2.19
C THR A 138 -16.08 19.59 3.40
N ALA A 139 -17.26 20.20 3.28
CA ALA A 139 -18.24 20.23 4.35
C ALA A 139 -18.84 18.85 4.69
N GLN A 140 -18.74 17.85 3.81
CA GLN A 140 -19.35 16.53 3.99
C GLN A 140 -18.33 15.39 4.17
N LEU A 141 -17.06 15.67 3.91
CA LEU A 141 -15.96 14.71 3.96
C LEU A 141 -15.77 14.13 5.36
N THR A 142 -15.76 12.81 5.47
CA THR A 142 -15.57 12.10 6.75
C THR A 142 -14.25 11.33 6.83
N VAL A 143 -13.90 10.88 8.03
CA VAL A 143 -12.78 9.94 8.27
C VAL A 143 -12.92 8.70 7.37
N GLY A 144 -14.11 8.10 7.33
CA GLY A 144 -14.39 6.91 6.51
C GLY A 144 -14.26 7.16 5.02
N ASP A 145 -14.64 8.34 4.51
CA ASP A 145 -14.50 8.67 3.08
C ASP A 145 -13.04 8.65 2.62
N LEU A 146 -12.12 9.11 3.48
CA LEU A 146 -10.68 9.12 3.21
C LEU A 146 -10.04 7.74 3.39
N PHE A 147 -10.43 7.00 4.43
CA PHE A 147 -9.96 5.62 4.64
C PHE A 147 -10.48 4.61 3.62
N SER A 148 -11.56 4.92 2.89
CA SER A 148 -12.11 4.11 1.80
C SER A 148 -11.81 4.65 0.40
N HIS A 149 -10.91 5.64 0.28
CA HIS A 149 -10.43 6.16 -1.01
C HIS A 149 -11.56 6.71 -1.92
N ARG A 150 -12.62 7.27 -1.33
CA ARG A 150 -13.81 7.76 -2.05
C ARG A 150 -14.04 9.27 -1.91
N SER A 151 -12.99 10.00 -1.54
CA SER A 151 -13.01 11.47 -1.35
C SER A 151 -13.14 12.26 -2.65
N GLY A 152 -12.87 11.63 -3.79
CA GLY A 152 -12.78 12.29 -5.09
C GLY A 152 -11.38 12.80 -5.43
N LEU A 153 -10.40 12.72 -4.52
CA LEU A 153 -9.01 13.05 -4.84
C LEU A 153 -8.49 12.17 -6.00
N PRO A 154 -7.60 12.70 -6.86
CA PRO A 154 -6.90 11.92 -7.86
C PRO A 154 -6.11 10.77 -7.22
N ASP A 155 -5.85 9.72 -8.00
CA ASP A 155 -5.01 8.60 -7.56
C ASP A 155 -3.62 9.10 -7.17
N HIS A 156 -3.07 8.57 -6.08
CA HIS A 156 -1.79 8.94 -5.48
C HIS A 156 -1.59 10.44 -5.16
N ALA A 157 -2.68 11.21 -5.03
CA ALA A 157 -2.61 12.63 -4.67
C ALA A 157 -1.75 12.89 -3.42
N GLY A 158 -0.71 13.72 -3.58
CA GLY A 158 0.25 14.12 -2.55
C GLY A 158 1.59 13.38 -2.59
N ASP A 159 1.68 12.21 -3.24
CA ASP A 159 2.89 11.39 -3.25
C ASP A 159 4.05 12.07 -4.00
N ASP A 160 3.73 12.82 -5.05
CA ASP A 160 4.66 13.64 -5.83
C ASP A 160 5.26 14.81 -5.01
N LEU A 161 4.49 15.39 -4.10
CA LEU A 161 5.01 16.39 -3.17
C LEU A 161 5.94 15.77 -2.13
N GLU A 162 5.68 14.53 -1.69
CA GLU A 162 6.62 13.80 -0.84
C GLU A 162 7.93 13.51 -1.56
N ASP A 163 7.87 13.09 -2.83
CA ASP A 163 9.06 12.88 -3.67
C ASP A 163 9.91 14.16 -3.82
N LEU A 164 9.28 15.33 -3.76
CA LEU A 164 9.95 16.62 -3.74
C LEU A 164 10.42 17.07 -2.35
N GLY A 165 10.24 16.25 -1.31
CA GLY A 165 10.68 16.53 0.06
C GLY A 165 9.75 17.44 0.86
N PHE A 166 8.50 17.68 0.43
CA PHE A 166 7.57 18.45 1.24
C PHE A 166 7.16 17.69 2.51
N GLY A 167 7.03 18.43 3.62
CA GLY A 167 6.53 17.87 4.88
C GLY A 167 5.02 17.63 4.84
N ARG A 168 4.55 16.68 5.67
CA ARG A 168 3.14 16.23 5.75
C ARG A 168 2.12 17.36 5.70
N GLU A 169 2.22 18.35 6.60
CA GLU A 169 1.22 19.43 6.71
C GLU A 169 1.06 20.19 5.39
N ILE A 170 2.17 20.56 4.75
CA ILE A 170 2.18 21.24 3.45
C ILE A 170 1.56 20.37 2.36
N ILE A 171 1.84 19.07 2.35
CA ILE A 171 1.22 18.13 1.41
C ILE A 171 -0.30 18.13 1.60
N LEU A 172 -0.77 17.99 2.85
CA LEU A 172 -2.20 17.96 3.17
C LEU A 172 -2.92 19.27 2.81
N GLU A 173 -2.28 20.42 3.03
CA GLU A 173 -2.81 21.72 2.63
C GLU A 173 -2.96 21.85 1.11
N ARG A 174 -1.99 21.33 0.36
CA ARG A 174 -1.93 21.42 -1.10
C ARG A 174 -2.90 20.48 -1.81
N LEU A 175 -3.43 19.45 -1.14
CA LEU A 175 -4.54 18.66 -1.67
C LEU A 175 -5.76 19.53 -2.05
N ALA A 176 -5.91 20.71 -1.44
CA ALA A 176 -6.94 21.69 -1.80
C ALA A 176 -6.80 22.29 -3.22
N GLN A 177 -5.65 22.10 -3.87
CA GLN A 177 -5.37 22.62 -5.23
C GLN A 177 -5.73 21.61 -6.32
N LEU A 178 -6.06 20.37 -5.95
CA LEU A 178 -6.32 19.30 -6.90
C LEU A 178 -7.78 19.28 -7.35
N PRO A 179 -8.06 18.94 -8.62
CA PRO A 179 -9.43 18.68 -9.07
C PRO A 179 -10.00 17.45 -8.35
N LEU A 180 -11.33 17.36 -8.25
CA LEU A 180 -12.00 16.22 -7.65
C LEU A 180 -12.85 15.46 -8.66
N ALA A 181 -12.71 14.14 -8.66
CA ALA A 181 -13.65 13.21 -9.24
C ALA A 181 -14.97 13.14 -8.43
N PRO A 182 -16.04 12.53 -8.97
CA PRO A 182 -17.33 12.44 -8.29
C PRO A 182 -17.27 11.81 -6.89
N PHE A 183 -17.52 12.62 -5.86
CA PHE A 183 -17.49 12.22 -4.45
C PHE A 183 -18.32 10.96 -4.16
N ARG A 184 -17.75 10.03 -3.37
CA ARG A 184 -18.33 8.74 -2.92
C ARG A 184 -18.69 7.74 -4.02
N THR A 185 -18.46 8.06 -5.29
CA THR A 185 -18.78 7.19 -6.44
C THR A 185 -17.60 6.92 -7.35
N SER A 186 -16.49 7.65 -7.16
CA SER A 186 -15.16 7.32 -7.65
C SER A 186 -14.33 6.60 -6.57
N TYR A 187 -13.26 5.95 -7.02
CA TYR A 187 -12.21 5.40 -6.19
C TYR A 187 -10.87 5.95 -6.70
N GLY A 188 -10.15 6.64 -5.82
CA GLY A 188 -8.80 7.16 -6.08
C GLY A 188 -7.95 6.79 -4.88
N TYR A 189 -7.01 5.86 -5.07
CA TYR A 189 -6.19 5.36 -3.98
C TYR A 189 -5.19 6.45 -3.56
N THR A 190 -5.20 6.90 -2.31
CA THR A 190 -4.36 8.02 -1.88
C THR A 190 -3.70 7.74 -0.54
N ASN A 191 -2.39 7.96 -0.43
CA ASN A 191 -1.69 7.89 0.85
C ASN A 191 -1.99 9.12 1.71
N PHE A 192 -2.00 10.32 1.12
CA PHE A 192 -2.17 11.55 1.88
C PHE A 192 -3.63 11.86 2.25
N GLY A 193 -4.60 11.36 1.49
CA GLY A 193 -6.01 11.39 1.91
C GLY A 193 -6.23 10.58 3.20
N LEU A 194 -5.74 9.34 3.25
CA LEU A 194 -5.83 8.51 4.46
C LEU A 194 -5.01 9.10 5.62
N THR A 195 -3.82 9.63 5.32
CA THR A 195 -2.97 10.33 6.31
C THR A 195 -3.71 11.52 6.93
N ALA A 196 -4.42 12.34 6.15
CA ALA A 196 -5.22 13.44 6.69
C ALA A 196 -6.26 12.97 7.71
N ALA A 197 -6.97 11.88 7.42
CA ALA A 197 -7.95 11.31 8.33
C ALA A 197 -7.30 10.81 9.64
N ALA A 198 -6.18 10.10 9.53
CA ALA A 198 -5.44 9.62 10.69
C ALA A 198 -4.92 10.76 11.57
N GLU A 199 -4.36 11.82 10.98
CA GLU A 199 -3.93 13.02 11.71
C GLU A 199 -5.11 13.73 12.39
N GLY A 200 -6.29 13.76 11.76
CA GLY A 200 -7.48 14.32 12.39
C GLY A 200 -7.97 13.53 13.59
N VAL A 201 -7.88 12.20 13.53
CA VAL A 201 -8.17 11.34 14.69
C VAL A 201 -7.15 11.54 15.80
N ALA A 202 -5.85 11.64 15.47
CA ALA A 202 -4.79 11.93 16.43
C ALA A 202 -4.96 13.31 17.10
N GLN A 203 -5.34 14.32 16.33
CA GLN A 203 -5.67 15.65 16.84
C GLN A 203 -6.84 15.60 17.83
N ALA A 204 -7.89 14.81 17.54
CA ALA A 204 -9.05 14.64 18.41
C ALA A 204 -8.73 13.87 19.70
N SER A 205 -7.78 12.93 19.66
CA SER A 205 -7.28 12.25 20.85
C SER A 205 -6.26 13.09 21.66
N GLY A 206 -5.80 14.21 21.11
CA GLY A 206 -4.81 15.08 21.73
C GLY A 206 -3.38 14.51 21.72
N MET A 207 -3.07 13.62 20.77
CA MET A 207 -1.77 12.94 20.67
C MET A 207 -1.17 13.11 19.27
N ALA A 208 0.16 13.00 19.18
CA ALA A 208 0.79 12.79 17.88
C ALA A 208 0.42 11.39 17.36
N TRP A 209 0.30 11.23 16.04
CA TRP A 209 -0.07 9.95 15.42
C TRP A 209 0.77 8.76 15.91
N SER A 210 2.09 8.92 16.00
CA SER A 210 2.99 7.85 16.42
C SER A 210 2.78 7.42 17.88
N ASP A 211 2.45 8.36 18.77
CA ASP A 211 2.10 8.05 20.16
C ASP A 211 0.73 7.37 20.26
N LEU A 212 -0.24 7.84 19.47
CA LEU A 212 -1.57 7.25 19.41
C LEU A 212 -1.52 5.79 18.96
N VAL A 213 -0.72 5.48 17.94
CA VAL A 213 -0.49 4.11 17.46
C VAL A 213 0.11 3.24 18.56
N SER A 214 1.13 3.73 19.27
CA SER A 214 1.78 3.00 20.36
C SER A 214 0.78 2.64 21.45
N GLN A 215 0.04 3.63 21.95
CA GLN A 215 -0.85 3.47 23.09
C GLN A 215 -2.11 2.68 22.75
N SER A 216 -2.71 2.91 21.58
CA SER A 216 -4.00 2.30 21.21
C SER A 216 -3.86 0.85 20.75
N LEU A 217 -2.68 0.45 20.28
CA LEU A 217 -2.53 -0.82 19.57
C LEU A 217 -1.23 -1.56 19.91
N LEU A 218 -0.07 -0.92 19.76
CA LEU A 218 1.20 -1.65 19.84
C LEU A 218 1.48 -2.15 21.26
N GLU A 219 1.34 -1.30 22.27
CA GLU A 219 1.57 -1.64 23.67
C GLU A 219 0.55 -2.68 24.19
N PRO A 220 -0.78 -2.52 24.00
CA PRO A 220 -1.76 -3.51 24.44
C PRO A 220 -1.57 -4.90 23.82
N LEU A 221 -1.13 -4.97 22.56
CA LEU A 221 -0.87 -6.24 21.88
C LEU A 221 0.54 -6.78 22.11
N GLY A 222 1.41 -6.02 22.80
CA GLY A 222 2.81 -6.40 23.01
C GLY A 222 3.62 -6.45 21.71
N MET A 223 3.32 -5.57 20.74
CA MET A 223 4.03 -5.44 19.47
C MET A 223 5.32 -4.64 19.63
N THR A 224 6.28 -5.19 20.37
CA THR A 224 7.46 -4.45 20.88
C THR A 224 8.50 -4.08 19.82
N THR A 225 8.45 -4.70 18.64
CA THR A 225 9.32 -4.39 17.51
C THR A 225 8.63 -3.59 16.42
N ALA A 226 7.36 -3.22 16.60
CA ALA A 226 6.68 -2.32 15.68
C ALA A 226 6.97 -0.86 16.02
N SER A 227 6.87 0.05 15.05
CA SER A 227 6.86 1.50 15.28
C SER A 227 6.21 2.24 14.12
N ALA A 228 5.66 3.42 14.40
CA ALA A 228 5.16 4.40 13.43
C ALA A 228 6.17 5.53 13.13
N ARG A 229 7.43 5.38 13.58
CA ARG A 229 8.52 6.36 13.39
C ARG A 229 9.66 5.74 12.62
N PHE A 230 10.16 6.43 11.60
CA PHE A 230 11.31 5.99 10.83
C PHE A 230 12.59 5.89 11.67
N ASP A 231 12.83 6.85 12.58
CA ASP A 231 14.00 6.83 13.48
C ASP A 231 14.05 5.58 14.37
N ASP A 232 12.89 5.12 14.87
CA ASP A 232 12.81 3.89 15.67
C ASP A 232 13.18 2.66 14.83
N PHE A 233 12.80 2.63 13.55
CA PHE A 233 13.21 1.59 12.62
C PHE A 233 14.73 1.61 12.40
N MET A 234 15.30 2.78 12.14
CA MET A 234 16.74 2.95 11.90
C MET A 234 17.59 2.60 13.13
N ALA A 235 17.07 2.83 14.33
CA ALA A 235 17.74 2.50 15.58
C ALA A 235 17.83 0.98 15.87
N ARG A 236 17.12 0.12 15.13
CA ARG A 236 17.13 -1.33 15.37
C ARG A 236 18.29 -2.04 14.71
N ASP A 237 19.01 -2.84 15.49
CA ASP A 237 20.05 -3.75 14.97
C ASP A 237 19.46 -4.86 14.09
N ASN A 238 18.31 -5.42 14.48
CA ASN A 238 17.62 -6.47 13.71
C ASN A 238 16.58 -5.86 12.75
N ARG A 239 17.05 -5.11 11.77
CA ARG A 239 16.21 -4.56 10.69
C ARG A 239 16.62 -5.08 9.32
N ALA A 240 15.66 -5.18 8.42
CA ALA A 240 15.87 -5.43 7.01
C ALA A 240 16.32 -4.15 6.28
N VAL A 241 17.32 -4.26 5.42
CA VAL A 241 17.79 -3.17 4.55
C VAL A 241 17.03 -3.26 3.23
N PRO A 242 16.32 -2.20 2.79
CA PRO A 242 15.63 -2.19 1.51
C PRO A 242 16.56 -2.54 0.34
N GLN A 243 16.08 -3.37 -0.59
CA GLN A 243 16.86 -3.79 -1.76
C GLN A 243 16.11 -3.45 -3.05
N ALA A 244 16.66 -2.48 -3.79
CA ALA A 244 16.14 -1.99 -5.06
C ALA A 244 16.40 -2.99 -6.20
N LEU A 245 15.38 -3.27 -7.02
CA LEU A 245 15.52 -4.03 -8.26
C LEU A 245 16.36 -3.24 -9.27
N GLN A 246 17.41 -3.88 -9.80
CA GLN A 246 18.29 -3.33 -10.82
C GLN A 246 17.86 -3.76 -12.23
N PRO A 247 18.23 -3.01 -13.28
CA PRO A 247 18.01 -3.42 -14.67
C PRO A 247 18.62 -4.78 -15.04
N SER A 248 19.64 -5.24 -14.31
CA SER A 248 20.23 -6.57 -14.45
C SER A 248 19.33 -7.71 -13.94
N GLY A 249 18.24 -7.39 -13.23
CA GLY A 249 17.39 -8.34 -12.51
C GLY A 249 17.90 -8.72 -11.12
N SER A 250 19.02 -8.13 -10.65
CA SER A 250 19.53 -8.32 -9.29
C SER A 250 18.96 -7.28 -8.32
N PHE A 251 19.10 -7.51 -7.02
CA PHE A 251 18.70 -6.57 -5.97
C PHE A 251 19.92 -5.93 -5.30
N ALA A 252 19.85 -4.65 -4.94
CA ALA A 252 20.94 -3.91 -4.30
C ALA A 252 20.43 -2.85 -3.29
N PRO A 253 21.18 -2.55 -2.20
CA PRO A 253 20.79 -1.55 -1.21
C PRO A 253 21.11 -0.13 -1.72
N LEU A 254 20.24 0.42 -2.57
CA LEU A 254 20.45 1.75 -3.16
C LEU A 254 19.82 2.88 -2.35
N PHE A 255 18.72 2.61 -1.67
CA PHE A 255 17.88 3.63 -1.07
C PHE A 255 17.67 3.41 0.42
N GLN A 256 17.39 4.51 1.11
CA GLN A 256 16.84 4.52 2.44
C GLN A 256 15.53 5.30 2.39
N ARG A 257 14.41 4.59 2.40
CA ARG A 257 13.08 5.19 2.34
C ARG A 257 12.70 5.72 3.72
N ASP A 258 12.47 7.03 3.85
CA ASP A 258 11.86 7.67 5.02
C ASP A 258 10.40 8.07 4.72
N PRO A 259 9.43 7.22 5.09
CA PRO A 259 7.99 7.44 4.82
C PRO A 259 7.27 8.22 5.93
N ASP A 260 7.97 8.94 6.80
CA ASP A 260 7.33 9.59 7.95
C ASP A 260 6.26 10.59 7.50
N ALA A 261 6.42 11.31 6.37
CA ALA A 261 5.39 12.23 5.87
C ALA A 261 4.02 11.54 5.66
N GLN A 262 4.03 10.26 5.25
CA GLN A 262 2.85 9.43 5.08
C GLN A 262 2.76 8.27 6.10
N SER A 263 3.28 8.45 7.32
CA SER A 263 3.35 7.39 8.34
C SER A 263 2.06 6.56 8.52
N PRO A 264 0.84 7.15 8.61
CA PRO A 264 -0.39 6.36 8.69
C PRO A 264 -0.64 5.45 7.48
N ALA A 265 -0.22 5.87 6.29
CA ALA A 265 -0.47 5.17 5.03
C ALA A 265 0.65 4.21 4.63
N GLY A 266 1.89 4.47 5.05
CA GLY A 266 3.06 3.74 4.57
C GLY A 266 4.22 3.58 5.56
N GLY A 267 4.26 4.32 6.66
CA GLY A 267 5.47 4.45 7.47
C GLY A 267 5.58 3.57 8.70
N MET A 268 4.70 2.59 8.87
CA MET A 268 4.89 1.60 9.92
C MET A 268 6.07 0.68 9.59
N SER A 269 6.73 0.22 10.64
CA SER A 269 7.66 -0.91 10.62
C SER A 269 7.21 -1.97 11.61
N ALA A 270 7.42 -3.24 11.29
CA ALA A 270 7.07 -4.37 12.15
C ALA A 270 7.85 -5.64 11.77
N SER A 271 7.92 -6.59 12.70
CA SER A 271 8.31 -7.97 12.43
C SER A 271 7.09 -8.85 12.14
N VAL A 272 7.28 -10.05 11.58
CA VAL A 272 6.15 -10.98 11.38
C VAL A 272 5.58 -11.50 12.69
N GLU A 273 6.35 -11.53 13.77
CA GLU A 273 5.82 -11.86 15.10
C GLU A 273 4.82 -10.82 15.61
N ASP A 274 5.11 -9.53 15.42
CA ASP A 274 4.20 -8.47 15.82
C ASP A 274 2.96 -8.45 14.91
N MET A 275 3.14 -8.65 13.61
CA MET A 275 2.02 -8.78 12.68
C MET A 275 1.13 -9.98 13.02
N ALA A 276 1.68 -11.11 13.50
CA ALA A 276 0.88 -12.23 13.97
C ALA A 276 -0.01 -11.87 15.17
N LYS A 277 0.49 -11.06 16.12
CA LYS A 277 -0.32 -10.57 17.26
C LYS A 277 -1.48 -9.70 16.78
N TRP A 278 -1.21 -8.79 15.84
CA TRP A 278 -2.24 -7.97 15.23
C TRP A 278 -3.28 -8.79 14.45
N MET A 279 -2.85 -9.76 13.63
CA MET A 279 -3.78 -10.61 12.86
C MET A 279 -4.73 -11.41 13.77
N LYS A 280 -4.23 -11.92 14.90
CA LYS A 280 -5.08 -12.60 15.90
C LYS A 280 -6.17 -11.69 16.45
N MET A 281 -5.83 -10.43 16.77
CA MET A 281 -6.81 -9.45 17.25
C MET A 281 -7.88 -9.18 16.19
N VAL A 282 -7.48 -8.98 14.94
CA VAL A 282 -8.44 -8.71 13.84
C VAL A 282 -9.35 -9.92 13.57
N LEU A 283 -8.79 -11.13 13.57
CA LEU A 283 -9.57 -12.36 13.40
C LEU A 283 -10.53 -12.63 14.58
N ALA A 284 -10.16 -12.20 15.79
CA ALA A 284 -11.02 -12.19 16.96
C ALA A 284 -12.01 -10.99 16.98
N GLU A 285 -12.24 -10.34 15.84
CA GLU A 285 -13.19 -9.23 15.67
C GLU A 285 -12.91 -8.05 16.62
N GLY A 286 -11.63 -7.79 16.93
CA GLY A 286 -11.21 -6.74 17.88
C GLY A 286 -10.74 -7.28 19.23
N GLY A 287 -11.07 -8.53 19.56
CA GLY A 287 -10.78 -9.15 20.85
C GLY A 287 -11.33 -8.32 22.01
N ASP A 288 -10.55 -8.18 23.07
CA ASP A 288 -10.90 -7.32 24.21
C ASP A 288 -10.47 -5.85 24.01
N LEU A 289 -9.85 -5.51 22.87
CA LEU A 289 -9.23 -4.20 22.63
C LEU A 289 -10.11 -3.24 21.84
N ILE A 290 -10.91 -3.74 20.90
CA ILE A 290 -11.71 -2.93 19.98
C ILE A 290 -13.13 -3.51 19.94
N ASP A 291 -14.14 -2.64 20.03
CA ASP A 291 -15.53 -3.06 19.82
C ASP A 291 -15.69 -3.58 18.38
N ALA A 292 -16.28 -4.76 18.22
CA ALA A 292 -16.50 -5.38 16.92
C ALA A 292 -17.29 -4.45 15.97
N ASP A 293 -18.27 -3.68 16.48
CA ASP A 293 -19.05 -2.74 15.66
C ASP A 293 -18.19 -1.56 15.19
N ALA A 294 -17.17 -1.16 15.95
CA ALA A 294 -16.23 -0.11 15.57
C ALA A 294 -15.21 -0.60 14.52
N LEU A 295 -14.80 -1.87 14.60
CA LEU A 295 -13.90 -2.49 13.62
C LEU A 295 -14.60 -2.86 12.30
N MET A 296 -15.88 -3.24 12.36
CA MET A 296 -16.59 -3.81 11.22
C MET A 296 -16.54 -2.97 9.93
N PRO A 297 -16.65 -1.62 9.95
CA PRO A 297 -16.52 -0.81 8.74
C PRO A 297 -15.13 -0.87 8.09
N ALA A 298 -14.06 -1.14 8.87
CA ALA A 298 -12.72 -1.35 8.33
C ALA A 298 -12.61 -2.65 7.54
N ILE A 299 -13.23 -3.72 8.04
CA ILE A 299 -13.13 -5.08 7.48
C ILE A 299 -14.34 -5.47 6.61
N SER A 300 -15.12 -4.50 6.14
CA SER A 300 -16.26 -4.73 5.23
C SER A 300 -16.27 -3.75 4.05
N PRO A 301 -16.87 -4.10 2.90
CA PRO A 301 -16.90 -3.23 1.73
C PRO A 301 -17.53 -1.85 2.00
N GLN A 302 -16.77 -0.78 1.75
CA GLN A 302 -17.20 0.63 1.83
C GLN A 302 -17.06 1.39 0.50
N ALA A 303 -16.26 0.86 -0.43
CA ALA A 303 -16.05 1.38 -1.78
C ALA A 303 -15.79 0.25 -2.80
N PHE A 304 -16.03 0.54 -4.08
CA PHE A 304 -15.58 -0.30 -5.20
C PHE A 304 -14.16 0.10 -5.60
N SER A 305 -13.18 -0.76 -5.37
CA SER A 305 -11.78 -0.51 -5.78
C SER A 305 -11.48 -0.96 -7.19
N GLY A 306 -12.28 -1.88 -7.74
CA GLY A 306 -12.12 -2.38 -9.10
C GLY A 306 -13.46 -2.74 -9.72
N ARG A 307 -13.78 -2.12 -10.86
CA ARG A 307 -14.99 -2.46 -11.62
C ARG A 307 -14.68 -3.65 -12.55
N PRO A 308 -15.57 -4.65 -12.64
CA PRO A 308 -15.37 -5.75 -13.57
C PRO A 308 -15.50 -5.25 -15.02
N HIS A 309 -14.61 -5.72 -15.90
CA HIS A 309 -14.59 -5.42 -17.32
C HIS A 309 -15.43 -6.40 -18.15
N VAL A 310 -15.69 -7.59 -17.59
CA VAL A 310 -16.55 -8.63 -18.15
C VAL A 310 -17.52 -9.15 -17.09
N ALA A 311 -18.65 -9.72 -17.52
CA ALA A 311 -19.73 -10.12 -16.62
C ALA A 311 -19.35 -11.24 -15.63
N ASP A 312 -18.31 -12.02 -15.91
CA ASP A 312 -17.79 -13.12 -15.11
C ASP A 312 -16.55 -12.76 -14.26
N GLU A 313 -16.16 -11.49 -14.26
CA GLU A 313 -15.09 -10.97 -13.41
C GLU A 313 -15.61 -10.56 -12.02
N ARG A 314 -14.84 -10.86 -10.97
CA ARG A 314 -15.18 -10.44 -9.60
C ARG A 314 -14.83 -8.96 -9.40
N PRO A 315 -15.74 -8.14 -8.86
CA PRO A 315 -15.40 -6.77 -8.47
C PRO A 315 -14.38 -6.74 -7.33
N GLY A 316 -13.56 -5.69 -7.29
CA GLY A 316 -12.73 -5.34 -6.15
C GLY A 316 -13.50 -4.44 -5.19
N PHE A 317 -13.33 -4.67 -3.88
CA PHE A 317 -13.87 -3.81 -2.84
C PHE A 317 -12.80 -3.38 -1.85
N TYR A 318 -13.06 -2.25 -1.19
CA TYR A 318 -12.19 -1.68 -0.17
C TYR A 318 -13.04 -1.28 1.04
N GLY A 319 -12.60 -1.65 2.24
CA GLY A 319 -13.13 -1.17 3.51
C GLY A 319 -12.41 0.09 3.97
N TYR A 320 -12.43 0.39 5.26
CA TYR A 320 -11.54 1.43 5.80
C TYR A 320 -10.14 0.85 6.00
N GLY A 321 -9.23 1.07 5.05
CA GLY A 321 -7.82 0.63 5.10
C GLY A 321 -7.57 -0.86 4.82
N PHE A 322 -8.56 -1.61 4.31
CA PHE A 322 -8.43 -3.04 3.95
C PHE A 322 -8.97 -3.30 2.55
N ASN A 323 -8.30 -4.14 1.77
CA ASN A 323 -8.96 -4.84 0.68
C ASN A 323 -9.96 -5.84 1.26
N THR A 324 -11.16 -5.87 0.70
CA THR A 324 -12.21 -6.83 1.10
C THR A 324 -12.71 -7.55 -0.13
N GLY A 325 -12.97 -8.85 -0.02
CA GLY A 325 -13.39 -9.63 -1.16
C GLY A 325 -13.95 -11.00 -0.80
N VAL A 326 -14.36 -11.73 -1.83
CA VAL A 326 -14.83 -13.11 -1.70
C VAL A 326 -13.99 -13.99 -2.62
N SER A 327 -13.32 -14.98 -2.03
CA SER A 327 -12.46 -15.91 -2.75
C SER A 327 -13.24 -16.81 -3.71
N SER A 328 -12.52 -17.57 -4.54
CA SER A 328 -13.09 -18.65 -5.37
C SER A 328 -13.87 -19.67 -4.55
N SER A 329 -13.49 -19.89 -3.28
CA SER A 329 -14.17 -20.80 -2.35
C SER A 329 -15.44 -20.23 -1.72
N GLY A 330 -15.79 -18.98 -2.03
CA GLY A 330 -16.95 -18.29 -1.46
C GLY A 330 -16.72 -17.77 -0.04
N ARG A 331 -15.46 -17.69 0.41
CA ARG A 331 -15.10 -17.17 1.74
C ARG A 331 -14.73 -15.70 1.66
N VAL A 332 -15.06 -14.96 2.71
CA VAL A 332 -14.56 -13.58 2.88
C VAL A 332 -13.04 -13.63 3.02
N VAL A 333 -12.38 -12.74 2.30
CA VAL A 333 -10.94 -12.50 2.38
C VAL A 333 -10.72 -11.03 2.69
N LEU A 334 -9.87 -10.77 3.69
CA LEU A 334 -9.37 -9.45 4.02
C LEU A 334 -7.87 -9.42 3.70
N SER A 335 -7.38 -8.38 3.06
CA SER A 335 -5.96 -8.30 2.73
C SER A 335 -5.49 -6.87 2.58
N HIS A 336 -4.17 -6.70 2.50
CA HIS A 336 -3.56 -5.52 1.94
C HIS A 336 -2.15 -5.88 1.44
N SER A 337 -1.75 -5.29 0.32
CA SER A 337 -0.35 -5.32 -0.15
C SER A 337 0.34 -4.01 0.22
N GLY A 338 1.63 -4.06 0.49
CA GLY A 338 2.49 -2.90 0.72
C GLY A 338 3.68 -2.96 -0.19
N ALA A 339 4.02 -1.85 -0.83
CA ALA A 339 5.19 -1.76 -1.69
C ALA A 339 5.89 -0.42 -1.48
N PHE A 340 7.22 -0.47 -1.49
CA PHE A 340 8.07 0.63 -1.89
C PHE A 340 8.97 0.15 -3.03
N ILE A 341 8.93 0.80 -4.20
CA ILE A 341 9.86 0.49 -5.30
C ILE A 341 11.31 0.63 -4.83
N MET A 342 11.57 1.50 -3.86
CA MET A 342 12.87 1.66 -3.21
C MET A 342 13.37 0.44 -2.42
N GLY A 343 12.60 -0.64 -2.29
CA GLY A 343 13.13 -1.93 -1.87
C GLY A 343 12.34 -2.66 -0.80
N THR A 344 11.02 -2.54 -0.77
CA THR A 344 10.16 -3.23 0.20
C THR A 344 8.91 -3.77 -0.48
N ALA A 345 8.50 -5.00 -0.14
CA ALA A 345 7.22 -5.55 -0.56
C ALA A 345 6.64 -6.45 0.54
N THR A 346 5.37 -6.28 0.84
CA THR A 346 4.70 -6.96 1.96
C THR A 346 3.26 -7.27 1.61
N ALA A 347 2.69 -8.30 2.23
CA ALA A 347 1.25 -8.55 2.12
C ALA A 347 0.76 -9.38 3.29
N PHE A 348 -0.50 -9.18 3.68
CA PHE A 348 -1.22 -10.11 4.54
C PHE A 348 -2.53 -10.56 3.90
N THR A 349 -3.02 -11.72 4.31
CA THR A 349 -4.31 -12.28 3.93
C THR A 349 -4.96 -12.93 5.14
N LEU A 350 -6.20 -12.55 5.45
CA LEU A 350 -7.04 -13.15 6.50
C LEU A 350 -8.26 -13.82 5.87
N ILE A 351 -8.65 -14.97 6.43
CA ILE A 351 -9.85 -15.73 6.07
C ILE A 351 -10.64 -15.97 7.36
N PRO A 352 -11.50 -15.02 7.79
CA PRO A 352 -12.16 -15.08 9.11
C PRO A 352 -12.96 -16.36 9.35
N SER A 353 -13.62 -16.88 8.30
CA SER A 353 -14.39 -18.13 8.40
C SER A 353 -13.57 -19.39 8.72
N LEU A 354 -12.23 -19.29 8.68
CA LEU A 354 -11.29 -20.35 9.02
C LEU A 354 -10.39 -19.96 10.21
N ASP A 355 -10.66 -18.81 10.86
CA ASP A 355 -9.76 -18.19 11.85
C ASP A 355 -8.29 -18.23 11.42
N LEU A 356 -8.02 -17.89 10.15
CA LEU A 356 -6.74 -18.12 9.49
C LEU A 356 -6.17 -16.81 8.95
N GLY A 357 -4.88 -16.57 9.19
CA GLY A 357 -4.16 -15.43 8.65
C GLY A 357 -2.73 -15.79 8.24
N ILE A 358 -2.24 -15.15 7.18
CA ILE A 358 -0.84 -15.23 6.75
C ILE A 358 -0.31 -13.82 6.47
N VAL A 359 0.92 -13.54 6.86
CA VAL A 359 1.67 -12.33 6.51
C VAL A 359 3.04 -12.71 5.95
N THR A 360 3.44 -12.03 4.87
CA THR A 360 4.75 -12.16 4.25
C THR A 360 5.38 -10.78 4.11
N LEU A 361 6.61 -10.61 4.59
CA LEU A 361 7.39 -9.38 4.49
C LEU A 361 8.69 -9.66 3.72
N THR A 362 9.06 -8.80 2.78
CA THR A 362 10.35 -8.88 2.07
C THR A 362 11.11 -7.57 2.17
N ASN A 363 12.42 -7.67 2.05
CA ASN A 363 13.33 -6.52 1.98
C ASN A 363 13.69 -6.18 0.53
N ALA A 364 12.77 -6.38 -0.42
CA ALA A 364 13.06 -6.21 -1.84
C ALA A 364 11.94 -5.45 -2.54
N SER A 365 12.27 -4.74 -3.62
CA SER A 365 11.29 -4.06 -4.48
C SER A 365 10.19 -5.03 -4.92
N PRO A 366 8.97 -4.53 -5.14
CA PRO A 366 7.81 -5.37 -5.39
C PRO A 366 7.93 -6.10 -6.73
N VAL A 367 7.95 -7.43 -6.65
CA VAL A 367 7.93 -8.35 -7.81
C VAL A 367 6.86 -9.44 -7.67
N GLY A 368 5.92 -9.27 -6.72
CA GLY A 368 4.80 -10.17 -6.45
C GLY A 368 5.08 -11.32 -5.49
N VAL A 369 6.19 -11.30 -4.75
CA VAL A 369 6.57 -12.40 -3.84
C VAL A 369 5.62 -12.58 -2.65
N PRO A 370 5.31 -11.54 -1.85
CA PRO A 370 4.38 -11.67 -0.74
C PRO A 370 3.01 -12.21 -1.15
N GLU A 371 2.44 -11.66 -2.22
CA GLU A 371 1.14 -12.02 -2.77
C GLU A 371 1.13 -13.48 -3.22
N SER A 372 2.20 -13.91 -3.89
CA SER A 372 2.32 -15.27 -4.41
C SER A 372 2.44 -16.31 -3.30
N ILE A 373 3.20 -16.02 -2.24
CA ILE A 373 3.33 -16.89 -1.08
C ILE A 373 1.98 -17.00 -0.36
N ASN A 374 1.33 -15.86 -0.08
CA ASN A 374 0.05 -15.82 0.60
C ASN A 374 -1.04 -16.55 -0.20
N ALA A 375 -1.10 -16.35 -1.52
CA ALA A 375 -2.08 -17.00 -2.39
C ALA A 375 -1.84 -18.52 -2.50
N SER A 376 -0.58 -18.94 -2.66
CA SER A 376 -0.23 -20.38 -2.70
C SER A 376 -0.58 -21.10 -1.40
N PHE A 377 -0.34 -20.45 -0.25
CA PHE A 377 -0.75 -20.96 1.04
C PHE A 377 -2.28 -21.03 1.17
N ALA A 378 -2.99 -19.94 0.83
CA ALA A 378 -4.43 -19.85 0.92
C ALA A 378 -5.15 -20.88 0.02
N ASP A 379 -4.58 -21.20 -1.14
CA ASP A 379 -5.08 -22.24 -2.04
C ASP A 379 -5.02 -23.62 -1.38
N ILE A 380 -3.87 -24.00 -0.81
CA ILE A 380 -3.74 -25.29 -0.11
C ILE A 380 -4.67 -25.33 1.10
N ALA A 381 -4.74 -24.24 1.87
CA ALA A 381 -5.59 -24.15 3.05
C ALA A 381 -7.09 -24.29 2.71
N GLN A 382 -7.54 -23.75 1.57
CA GLN A 382 -8.96 -23.79 1.18
C GLN A 382 -9.33 -24.99 0.30
N THR A 383 -8.44 -25.44 -0.58
CA THR A 383 -8.75 -26.44 -1.64
C THR A 383 -7.85 -27.67 -1.63
N GLY A 384 -6.79 -27.67 -0.81
CA GLY A 384 -5.88 -28.80 -0.64
C GLY A 384 -4.73 -28.87 -1.65
N ALA A 385 -4.67 -27.96 -2.63
CA ALA A 385 -3.58 -27.84 -3.59
C ALA A 385 -3.44 -26.40 -4.08
N ILE A 386 -2.26 -26.04 -4.60
CA ILE A 386 -2.05 -24.77 -5.30
C ILE A 386 -2.84 -24.81 -6.63
N GLU A 387 -3.75 -23.87 -6.85
CA GLU A 387 -4.64 -23.87 -8.02
C GLU A 387 -3.92 -23.40 -9.30
N ARG A 388 -2.90 -22.55 -9.17
CA ARG A 388 -2.13 -21.98 -10.29
C ARG A 388 -0.73 -21.55 -9.88
N ASP A 389 0.15 -21.33 -10.85
CA ASP A 389 1.43 -20.67 -10.60
C ASP A 389 1.23 -19.18 -10.31
N TRP A 390 1.06 -18.84 -9.03
CA TRP A 390 0.80 -17.48 -8.58
C TRP A 390 1.93 -16.51 -8.89
N PHE A 391 3.20 -16.95 -8.80
CA PHE A 391 4.32 -16.05 -9.07
C PHE A 391 4.38 -15.64 -10.54
N SER A 392 4.15 -16.57 -11.47
CA SER A 392 4.04 -16.22 -12.90
C SER A 392 2.83 -15.31 -13.20
N GLY A 393 1.80 -15.31 -12.33
CA GLY A 393 0.63 -14.44 -12.45
C GLY A 393 0.85 -13.03 -11.89
N TYR A 394 1.41 -12.92 -10.67
CA TYR A 394 1.63 -11.63 -10.01
C TYR A 394 2.83 -10.89 -10.57
N ASN A 395 3.93 -11.58 -10.92
CA ASN A 395 5.16 -10.91 -11.32
C ASN A 395 4.96 -9.90 -12.47
N PRO A 396 4.29 -10.24 -13.59
CA PRO A 396 4.07 -9.27 -14.66
C PRO A 396 3.25 -8.04 -14.24
N LEU A 397 2.32 -8.17 -13.29
CA LEU A 397 1.52 -7.05 -12.79
C LEU A 397 2.42 -6.05 -12.05
N PHE A 398 3.34 -6.54 -11.22
CA PHE A 398 4.29 -5.71 -10.49
C PHE A 398 5.43 -5.18 -11.36
N MET A 399 5.79 -5.88 -12.44
CA MET A 399 6.81 -5.39 -13.37
C MET A 399 6.40 -4.10 -14.08
N SER A 400 5.11 -3.78 -14.14
CA SER A 400 4.61 -2.50 -14.67
C SER A 400 5.10 -1.28 -13.87
N PHE A 401 5.45 -1.44 -12.58
CA PHE A 401 5.97 -0.35 -11.75
C PHE A 401 7.38 0.10 -12.17
N TYR A 402 8.07 -0.69 -12.98
CA TYR A 402 9.42 -0.39 -13.46
C TYR A 402 9.43 0.09 -14.91
N GLU A 403 8.25 0.35 -15.48
CA GLU A 403 8.16 1.00 -16.79
C GLU A 403 8.63 2.47 -16.65
N PRO A 404 9.66 2.90 -17.39
CA PRO A 404 10.13 4.27 -17.32
C PRO A 404 9.03 5.26 -17.70
N LEU A 405 8.90 6.33 -16.93
CA LEU A 405 7.94 7.39 -17.17
C LEU A 405 8.53 8.50 -18.05
N GLY A 406 7.65 9.15 -18.80
CA GLY A 406 7.94 10.31 -19.63
C GLY A 406 8.18 9.96 -21.11
N HIS A 407 7.71 10.83 -21.99
CA HIS A 407 7.63 10.61 -23.42
C HIS A 407 9.01 10.50 -24.09
N THR A 408 10.04 11.08 -23.46
CA THR A 408 11.43 11.05 -23.95
C THR A 408 12.29 9.97 -23.28
N ALA A 409 11.72 9.21 -22.34
CA ALA A 409 12.43 8.13 -21.65
C ALA A 409 12.91 7.06 -22.64
N GLY A 410 14.17 6.66 -22.52
CA GLY A 410 14.81 5.68 -23.41
C GLY A 410 15.02 6.14 -24.86
N MET A 411 14.61 7.35 -25.24
CA MET A 411 14.82 7.88 -26.60
C MET A 411 16.21 8.49 -26.76
N PRO A 412 16.87 8.33 -27.93
CA PRO A 412 18.10 9.04 -28.24
C PRO A 412 17.83 10.53 -28.48
N PHE A 413 18.79 11.38 -28.14
CA PHE A 413 18.71 12.82 -28.43
C PHE A 413 18.51 13.08 -29.94
N PRO A 414 17.69 14.08 -30.32
CA PRO A 414 17.45 14.40 -31.73
C PRO A 414 18.74 14.77 -32.49
N ALA A 415 19.00 14.10 -33.62
CA ALA A 415 20.18 14.37 -34.44
C ALA A 415 20.18 15.75 -35.11
N ALA A 416 19.00 16.36 -35.25
CA ALA A 416 18.80 17.67 -35.87
C ALA A 416 17.94 18.57 -34.97
N ALA A 417 18.33 18.72 -33.70
CA ALA A 417 17.67 19.62 -32.76
C ALA A 417 17.75 21.08 -33.22
N ALA A 418 16.63 21.79 -33.16
CA ALA A 418 16.58 23.24 -33.25
C ALA A 418 17.38 23.85 -32.07
N PRO A 419 18.10 24.96 -32.28
CA PRO A 419 18.94 25.55 -31.23
C PRO A 419 18.09 25.98 -30.03
N ALA A 420 18.68 25.86 -28.84
CA ALA A 420 18.08 26.38 -27.61
C ALA A 420 17.89 27.90 -27.68
N PRO A 421 16.86 28.46 -27.01
CA PRO A 421 16.82 29.88 -26.66
C PRO A 421 18.06 30.31 -25.88
N ALA A 422 18.26 31.63 -25.78
CA ALA A 422 19.33 32.18 -24.96
C ALA A 422 19.09 31.78 -23.49
N LEU A 423 20.05 31.10 -22.85
CA LEU A 423 19.82 30.46 -21.55
C LEU A 423 19.43 31.47 -20.47
N GLU A 424 19.93 32.70 -20.57
CA GLU A 424 19.59 33.79 -19.66
C GLU A 424 18.08 34.11 -19.65
N THR A 425 17.37 33.90 -20.76
CA THR A 425 15.92 34.14 -20.85
C THR A 425 15.08 33.03 -20.22
N LEU A 426 15.70 31.88 -19.92
CA LEU A 426 15.07 30.72 -19.30
C LEU A 426 15.27 30.71 -17.77
N THR A 427 16.27 31.43 -17.26
CA THR A 427 16.55 31.53 -15.81
C THR A 427 15.46 32.32 -15.06
N GLY A 428 15.20 31.92 -13.82
CA GLY A 428 14.24 32.58 -12.95
C GLY A 428 13.45 31.62 -12.07
N THR A 429 12.51 32.17 -11.30
CA THR A 429 11.59 31.41 -10.46
C THR A 429 10.26 31.27 -11.18
N TYR A 430 9.69 30.07 -11.16
CA TYR A 430 8.39 29.76 -11.72
C TYR A 430 7.51 29.13 -10.64
N ALA A 431 6.22 29.44 -10.63
CA ALA A 431 5.29 29.08 -9.56
C ALA A 431 4.12 28.25 -10.07
N ASN A 432 3.75 27.23 -9.29
CA ASN A 432 2.55 26.42 -9.44
C ASN A 432 1.85 26.33 -8.08
N ALA A 433 0.51 26.38 -8.06
CA ALA A 433 -0.24 26.39 -6.81
C ALA A 433 -0.07 25.10 -5.99
N TYR A 434 0.10 23.95 -6.64
CA TYR A 434 0.23 22.64 -6.03
C TYR A 434 1.70 22.28 -5.75
N PHE A 435 2.58 22.35 -6.75
CA PHE A 435 4.00 22.00 -6.60
C PHE A 435 4.82 23.09 -5.88
N GLY A 436 4.29 24.32 -5.76
CA GLY A 436 5.01 25.45 -5.22
C GLY A 436 5.92 26.08 -6.27
N THR A 437 7.06 26.60 -5.84
CA THR A 437 8.02 27.25 -6.74
C THR A 437 9.12 26.30 -7.18
N VAL A 438 9.56 26.47 -8.41
CA VAL A 438 10.79 25.89 -8.96
C VAL A 438 11.71 27.02 -9.42
N GLU A 439 13.01 26.77 -9.46
CA GLU A 439 13.99 27.75 -9.90
C GLU A 439 14.90 27.17 -10.99
N ILE A 440 15.04 27.89 -12.11
CA ILE A 440 16.01 27.58 -13.15
C ILE A 440 17.24 28.45 -12.94
N ARG A 441 18.37 27.82 -12.63
CA ARG A 441 19.66 28.48 -12.45
C ARG A 441 20.62 28.08 -13.57
N GLU A 442 21.41 29.03 -14.06
CA GLU A 442 22.47 28.77 -15.03
C GLU A 442 23.84 28.77 -14.34
N ALA A 443 24.65 27.75 -14.61
CA ALA A 443 26.06 27.71 -14.22
C ALA A 443 26.91 27.10 -15.33
N ALA A 444 27.93 27.82 -15.79
CA ALA A 444 28.88 27.38 -16.81
C ALA A 444 28.21 26.90 -18.12
N GLY A 445 27.16 27.60 -18.57
CA GLY A 445 26.44 27.27 -19.81
C GLY A 445 25.54 26.03 -19.69
N ARG A 446 25.15 25.64 -18.48
CA ARG A 446 24.19 24.56 -18.21
C ARG A 446 23.08 25.06 -17.31
N LEU A 447 21.86 24.61 -17.57
CA LEU A 447 20.71 24.88 -16.74
C LEU A 447 20.51 23.74 -15.73
N THR A 448 20.06 24.10 -14.53
CA THR A 448 19.61 23.16 -13.50
C THR A 448 18.27 23.64 -12.97
N LEU A 449 17.30 22.72 -12.93
CA LEU A 449 16.02 22.91 -12.25
C LEU A 449 16.18 22.58 -10.77
N TYR A 450 15.76 23.49 -9.90
CA TYR A 450 15.68 23.29 -8.46
C TYR A 450 14.22 23.22 -8.03
N ALA A 451 13.84 22.19 -7.29
CA ALA A 451 12.47 21.99 -6.81
C ALA A 451 12.43 21.50 -5.36
N GLY A 452 11.29 21.73 -4.69
CA GLY A 452 11.09 21.29 -3.30
C GLY A 452 11.77 22.18 -2.25
N PRO A 453 11.50 21.95 -0.95
CA PRO A 453 12.06 22.77 0.13
C PRO A 453 13.56 22.55 0.38
N GLU A 454 14.14 21.47 -0.15
CA GLU A 454 15.57 21.14 -0.01
C GLU A 454 16.41 21.52 -1.25
N ASP A 455 15.86 22.28 -2.21
CA ASP A 455 16.55 22.64 -3.45
C ASP A 455 17.07 21.38 -4.21
N MET A 456 16.19 20.40 -4.43
CA MET A 456 16.53 19.20 -5.21
C MET A 456 16.93 19.60 -6.62
N ALA A 457 18.14 19.20 -7.03
CA ALA A 457 18.75 19.63 -8.28
C ALA A 457 18.57 18.61 -9.40
N PHE A 458 17.98 19.05 -10.52
CA PHE A 458 17.78 18.28 -11.74
C PHE A 458 18.54 18.96 -12.89
N PRO A 459 19.74 18.47 -13.24
CA PRO A 459 20.50 18.99 -14.37
C PRO A 459 19.69 18.86 -15.67
N LEU A 460 19.55 19.97 -16.41
CA LEU A 460 18.80 19.99 -17.66
C LEU A 460 19.74 19.78 -18.85
N GLU A 461 19.35 18.87 -19.74
CA GLU A 461 19.99 18.64 -21.03
C GLU A 461 19.10 19.15 -22.16
N HIS A 462 19.68 19.87 -23.12
CA HIS A 462 18.92 20.41 -24.26
C HIS A 462 18.44 19.28 -25.16
N TRP A 463 17.14 19.26 -25.46
CA TRP A 463 16.52 18.24 -26.29
C TRP A 463 16.22 18.74 -27.70
N ASP A 464 15.35 19.74 -27.83
CA ASP A 464 14.96 20.35 -29.10
C ASP A 464 14.29 21.70 -28.86
N GLY A 465 14.74 22.76 -29.53
CA GLY A 465 14.16 24.10 -29.38
C GLY A 465 14.11 24.55 -27.92
N SER A 466 12.93 24.90 -27.41
CA SER A 466 12.69 25.32 -26.02
C SER A 466 12.42 24.15 -25.05
N THR A 467 12.61 22.90 -25.48
CA THR A 467 12.47 21.73 -24.62
C THR A 467 13.83 21.24 -24.13
N PHE A 468 13.90 21.04 -22.83
CA PHE A 468 14.99 20.38 -22.13
C PHE A 468 14.46 19.10 -21.48
N VAL A 469 15.38 18.23 -21.05
CA VAL A 469 15.05 17.00 -20.33
C VAL A 469 15.91 16.85 -19.09
N PHE A 470 15.39 16.13 -18.09
CA PHE A 470 16.16 15.64 -16.96
C PHE A 470 15.70 14.22 -16.60
N ASP A 471 16.64 13.37 -16.21
CA ASP A 471 16.34 12.05 -15.68
C ASP A 471 15.86 12.19 -14.23
N ILE A 472 14.87 11.37 -13.84
CA ILE A 472 14.28 11.37 -12.50
C ILE A 472 14.13 9.93 -12.01
N GLU A 473 14.49 9.70 -10.75
CA GLU A 473 14.37 8.41 -10.07
C GLU A 473 13.89 8.68 -8.64
N THR A 474 12.66 8.28 -8.34
CA THR A 474 12.01 8.50 -7.04
C THR A 474 11.16 7.29 -6.65
N GLU A 475 10.38 7.39 -5.57
CA GLU A 475 9.46 6.32 -5.18
C GLU A 475 8.31 6.19 -6.19
N ASN A 476 8.02 7.23 -6.98
CA ASN A 476 6.97 7.20 -8.00
C ASN A 476 7.52 7.24 -9.45
N ALA A 477 8.84 7.20 -9.65
CA ALA A 477 9.46 7.18 -10.97
C ALA A 477 10.59 6.15 -11.04
N ALA A 478 10.40 5.13 -11.90
CA ALA A 478 11.37 4.06 -12.10
C ALA A 478 12.70 4.54 -12.70
N ILE A 479 13.76 3.74 -12.56
CA ILE A 479 15.05 3.93 -13.24
C ILE A 479 14.83 4.20 -14.73
N ALA A 480 15.58 5.17 -15.27
CA ALA A 480 15.54 5.62 -16.66
C ALA A 480 14.27 6.39 -17.06
N SER A 481 13.41 6.78 -16.09
CA SER A 481 12.39 7.80 -16.32
C SER A 481 13.03 9.14 -16.65
N ARG A 482 12.37 9.91 -17.51
CA ARG A 482 12.87 11.20 -17.98
C ARG A 482 11.72 12.17 -18.18
N SER A 483 11.77 13.29 -17.48
CA SER A 483 10.81 14.37 -17.66
C SER A 483 11.31 15.36 -18.70
N THR A 484 10.41 15.90 -19.50
CA THR A 484 10.64 17.15 -20.23
C THR A 484 10.41 18.36 -19.32
N ALA A 485 11.15 19.43 -19.63
CA ALA A 485 10.95 20.79 -19.13
C ALA A 485 10.85 21.71 -20.36
N THR A 486 9.65 22.16 -20.69
CA THR A 486 9.37 22.92 -21.91
C THR A 486 9.07 24.37 -21.56
N PHE A 487 9.87 25.28 -22.12
CA PHE A 487 9.71 26.71 -21.94
C PHE A 487 8.85 27.29 -23.05
N THR A 488 7.89 28.14 -22.70
CA THR A 488 7.06 28.88 -23.67
C THR A 488 7.29 30.37 -23.51
N ASP A 489 7.70 31.00 -24.61
CA ASP A 489 8.00 32.42 -24.68
C ASP A 489 6.73 33.29 -24.69
N GLY A 490 6.83 34.45 -24.05
CA GLY A 490 5.96 35.62 -24.24
C GLY A 490 6.61 36.69 -25.11
N GLU A 491 6.25 37.97 -24.91
CA GLU A 491 6.91 39.10 -25.58
C GLU A 491 8.34 39.36 -25.04
N GLY A 492 9.30 38.50 -25.36
CA GLY A 492 10.74 38.71 -25.17
C GLY A 492 11.40 38.05 -23.95
N GLU A 493 10.61 37.42 -23.07
CA GLU A 493 11.08 36.55 -21.97
C GLU A 493 10.19 35.30 -21.90
N THR A 494 10.68 34.23 -21.25
CA THR A 494 9.86 33.05 -20.97
C THR A 494 8.76 33.40 -19.99
N GLU A 495 7.50 33.08 -20.30
CA GLU A 495 6.38 33.32 -19.37
C GLU A 495 5.99 32.06 -18.59
N MET A 496 6.22 30.88 -19.20
CA MET A 496 5.71 29.61 -18.70
C MET A 496 6.77 28.51 -18.80
N LEU A 497 6.82 27.66 -17.77
CA LEU A 497 7.57 26.41 -17.73
C LEU A 497 6.59 25.26 -17.51
N GLU A 498 6.55 24.32 -18.45
CA GLU A 498 5.80 23.07 -18.31
C GLU A 498 6.76 21.92 -17.94
N ILE A 499 6.46 21.19 -16.87
CA ILE A 499 7.23 20.03 -16.42
C ILE A 499 6.34 18.80 -16.51
N GLU A 500 6.71 17.86 -17.39
CA GLU A 500 5.89 16.71 -17.75
C GLU A 500 5.56 15.78 -16.58
N LEU A 501 6.56 15.39 -15.79
CA LEU A 501 6.36 14.44 -14.69
C LEU A 501 5.93 15.11 -13.38
N PHE A 502 5.88 16.45 -13.34
CA PHE A 502 5.20 17.17 -12.24
C PHE A 502 3.73 17.31 -12.63
N SER A 503 2.99 16.21 -12.69
CA SER A 503 1.65 16.18 -13.28
C SER A 503 0.54 16.07 -12.24
N VAL A 504 -0.62 16.67 -12.54
CA VAL A 504 -1.86 16.49 -11.78
C VAL A 504 -2.88 15.81 -12.68
N ASP A 505 -3.34 14.60 -12.31
CA ASP A 505 -4.32 13.82 -13.08
C ASP A 505 -3.92 13.61 -14.55
N GLY A 506 -2.62 13.35 -14.77
CA GLY A 506 -2.03 13.16 -16.09
C GLY A 506 -1.86 14.43 -16.93
N VAL A 507 -2.11 15.61 -16.33
CA VAL A 507 -1.85 16.91 -16.97
C VAL A 507 -0.50 17.45 -16.48
N PRO A 508 0.45 17.77 -17.39
CA PRO A 508 1.74 18.37 -17.02
C PRO A 508 1.61 19.61 -16.14
N GLY A 509 2.57 19.79 -15.25
CA GLY A 509 2.61 20.89 -14.30
C GLY A 509 3.02 22.16 -15.01
N GLN A 510 2.13 23.15 -15.02
CA GLN A 510 2.40 24.46 -15.59
C GLN A 510 2.82 25.42 -14.48
N PHE A 511 3.96 26.07 -14.67
CA PHE A 511 4.54 27.02 -13.74
C PHE A 511 4.65 28.39 -14.42
N GLU A 512 4.06 29.39 -13.80
CA GLU A 512 4.09 30.79 -14.25
C GLU A 512 5.33 31.50 -13.72
N ARG A 513 6.02 32.26 -14.55
CA ARG A 513 7.18 33.04 -14.10
C ARG A 513 6.78 34.11 -13.09
N MET A 514 7.59 34.27 -12.03
CA MET A 514 7.37 35.23 -10.93
C MET A 514 7.97 36.62 -11.17
#